data_AF-A0AAU0VZS7-F1
#
_entry.id   AF-A0AAU0VZS7-F1
#
_cell.length_a   1.000
_cell.length_b   1.000
_cell.length_c   1.000
_cell.angle_alpha   90.00
_cell.angle_beta   90.00
_cell.angle_gamma   90.00
#
_symmetry.space_group_name_H-M   'P 1'
#
loop_
_entity.id
_entity.type
_entity.pdbx_description
1 polymer ?
#
loop_
_entity_poly.entity_id
_entity_poly.type
_entity_poly.pdbx_seq_one_letter_code
_entity_poly.pdbx_strand_id
1 'polypeptide(L)'
;MTTEHLLDDRSRVPLRTMANKVPEVTAYFWIIKVLTTGMGETASDLLAKVLGPIPAVGLGGLALAASLAVQFAVRRYVAWVYWTAVVMVSVFGTMAADVLHVGLGVPYTLSTPFFLVVLTAVFALWYAVERTLSIHGIRTRRREVFYWAAVLATFALGTAAGDLTATIGLGYLGSAVLFAAAICLPAIAHRGGVLSAVPAFWTAYVITRPLGASLADWMAVGHTRGGLGLGLAPVTLAWTAAIACFVGYLAVSHRDTSAVDTA
;
A
#
# COMPACT_ATOMS: atom_id res chain seq x y z
N MET A 1 14.64 17.42 61.59
CA MET A 1 14.06 16.27 60.89
C MET A 1 12.99 16.78 59.95
N THR A 2 13.34 16.98 58.69
CA THR A 2 12.46 17.50 57.63
C THR A 2 12.19 16.39 56.62
N THR A 3 10.92 16.07 56.44
CA THR A 3 10.39 15.03 55.55
C THR A 3 10.27 15.55 54.12
N GLU A 4 11.40 15.87 53.47
CA GLU A 4 11.43 16.25 52.04
C GLU A 4 12.04 15.17 51.13
N HIS A 5 12.48 14.04 51.68
CA HIS A 5 13.16 12.98 50.92
C HIS A 5 12.26 11.87 50.35
N LEU A 6 10.93 12.01 50.38
CA LEU A 6 10.00 10.92 49.99
C LEU A 6 9.20 11.13 48.71
N LEU A 7 9.44 12.18 47.92
CA LEU A 7 8.75 12.39 46.65
C LEU A 7 9.75 12.88 45.62
N ASP A 8 10.34 11.96 44.86
CA ASP A 8 10.35 11.99 43.37
C ASP A 8 11.37 11.03 42.75
N ASP A 9 11.64 9.87 43.37
CA ASP A 9 12.30 8.76 42.66
C ASP A 9 11.26 7.92 41.91
N ARG A 10 10.48 8.59 41.03
CA ARG A 10 9.78 7.89 39.97
C ARG A 10 10.85 7.45 38.97
N SER A 11 11.44 6.29 39.27
CA SER A 11 12.08 5.42 38.31
C SER A 11 11.25 5.40 37.03
N ARG A 12 11.65 6.22 36.05
CA ARG A 12 11.14 6.12 34.68
C ARG A 12 11.66 4.80 34.17
N VAL A 13 10.91 3.72 34.44
CA VAL A 13 11.05 2.48 33.69
C VAL A 13 10.96 2.91 32.24
N PRO A 14 12.02 2.77 31.42
CA PRO A 14 11.87 2.98 30.00
C PRO A 14 10.96 1.84 29.54
N LEU A 15 9.66 2.10 29.44
CA LEU A 15 8.80 1.33 28.59
C LEU A 15 9.56 1.24 27.27
N ARG A 16 9.99 0.04 26.89
CA ARG A 16 10.61 -0.24 25.59
C ARG A 16 9.64 0.22 24.52
N THR A 17 9.70 1.50 24.21
CA THR A 17 8.81 2.15 23.26
C THR A 17 9.36 1.75 21.92
N MET A 18 8.70 0.80 21.26
CA MET A 18 9.11 0.41 19.92
C MET A 18 9.06 1.64 19.01
N ALA A 19 10.10 1.80 18.20
CA ALA A 19 10.16 2.80 17.14
C ALA A 19 8.98 2.63 16.17
N ASN A 20 8.56 3.69 15.47
CA ASN A 20 7.50 3.54 14.47
C ASN A 20 8.00 2.63 13.35
N LYS A 21 7.14 1.75 12.83
CA LYS A 21 7.52 0.79 11.78
C LYS A 21 7.12 1.20 10.36
N VAL A 22 6.54 2.39 10.22
CA VAL A 22 6.04 2.94 8.95
C VAL A 22 6.79 4.25 8.67
N PRO A 23 7.18 4.51 7.42
CA PRO A 23 7.89 5.73 7.05
C PRO A 23 7.05 6.97 7.30
N GLU A 24 7.73 8.11 7.39
CA GLU A 24 7.09 9.41 7.32
C GLU A 24 6.44 9.64 5.94
N VAL A 25 5.28 10.29 5.93
CA VAL A 25 4.51 10.57 4.71
C VAL A 25 5.12 11.78 3.99
N THR A 26 6.21 11.55 3.27
CA THR A 26 6.90 12.55 2.45
C THR A 26 6.49 12.44 0.96
N ALA A 27 7.04 13.31 0.10
CA ALA A 27 6.87 13.15 -1.35
C ALA A 27 7.41 11.80 -1.86
N TYR A 28 8.54 11.33 -1.30
CA TYR A 28 9.12 10.04 -1.66
C TYR A 28 8.18 8.87 -1.35
N PHE A 29 7.47 8.94 -0.22
CA PHE A 29 6.46 7.94 0.13
C PHE A 29 5.41 7.80 -0.98
N TRP A 30 4.86 8.91 -1.46
CA TRP A 30 3.84 8.88 -2.50
C TRP A 30 4.38 8.42 -3.85
N ILE A 31 5.60 8.84 -4.21
CA ILE A 31 6.26 8.41 -5.46
C ILE A 31 6.49 6.90 -5.45
N ILE A 32 7.19 6.39 -4.44
CA ILE A 32 7.48 4.95 -4.35
C ILE A 32 6.19 4.17 -4.27
N LYS A 33 5.20 4.66 -3.53
CA LYS A 33 3.90 3.99 -3.45
C LYS A 33 3.24 3.84 -4.82
N VAL A 34 3.12 4.91 -5.59
CA VAL A 34 2.54 4.83 -6.95
C VAL A 34 3.36 3.91 -7.84
N LEU A 35 4.69 3.91 -7.72
CA LEU A 35 5.53 2.95 -8.44
C LEU A 35 5.26 1.50 -7.98
N THR A 36 5.15 1.23 -6.68
CA THR A 36 4.90 -0.15 -6.21
C THR A 36 3.56 -0.68 -6.70
N THR A 37 2.54 0.17 -6.82
CA THR A 37 1.20 -0.25 -7.25
C THR A 37 1.19 -0.71 -8.71
N GLY A 38 1.68 0.11 -9.64
CA GLY A 38 1.73 -0.30 -11.04
C GLY A 38 2.80 -1.35 -11.36
N MET A 39 3.90 -1.41 -10.58
CA MET A 39 4.87 -2.49 -10.71
C MET A 39 4.22 -3.83 -10.31
N GLY A 40 3.50 -3.86 -9.19
CA GLY A 40 2.81 -5.06 -8.74
C GLY A 40 1.75 -5.55 -9.71
N GLU A 41 1.02 -4.62 -10.35
CA GLU A 41 0.08 -4.91 -11.45
C GLU A 41 0.75 -5.68 -12.58
N THR A 42 1.77 -5.07 -13.19
CA THR A 42 2.42 -5.67 -14.36
C THR A 42 3.21 -6.92 -14.00
N ALA A 43 3.76 -7.00 -12.78
CA ALA A 43 4.48 -8.16 -12.28
C ALA A 43 3.55 -9.36 -12.03
N SER A 44 2.38 -9.17 -11.42
CA SER A 44 1.42 -10.27 -11.23
C SER A 44 0.94 -10.80 -12.57
N ASP A 45 0.65 -9.89 -13.50
CA ASP A 45 0.16 -10.19 -14.83
C ASP A 45 1.22 -10.93 -15.67
N LEU A 46 2.49 -10.56 -15.51
CA LEU A 46 3.64 -11.25 -16.09
C LEU A 46 3.84 -12.65 -15.49
N LEU A 47 3.79 -12.78 -14.16
CA LEU A 47 3.94 -14.06 -13.47
C LEU A 47 2.81 -15.02 -13.85
N ALA A 48 1.57 -14.55 -13.91
CA ALA A 48 0.43 -15.34 -14.34
C ALA A 48 0.57 -15.82 -15.79
N LYS A 49 1.10 -15.00 -16.70
CA LYS A 49 1.35 -15.38 -18.10
C LYS A 49 2.49 -16.38 -18.26
N VAL A 50 3.56 -16.25 -17.48
CA VAL A 50 4.77 -17.10 -17.60
C VAL A 50 4.60 -18.43 -16.87
N LEU A 51 4.03 -18.43 -15.66
CA LEU A 51 3.95 -19.61 -14.80
C LEU A 51 2.56 -20.27 -14.85
N GLY A 52 1.53 -19.52 -15.23
CA GLY A 52 0.13 -19.87 -15.05
C GLY A 52 -0.45 -19.30 -13.74
N PRO A 53 -1.78 -19.08 -13.65
CA PRO A 53 -2.39 -18.40 -12.51
C PRO A 53 -2.18 -19.10 -11.16
N ILE A 54 -2.35 -20.42 -11.09
CA ILE A 54 -2.26 -21.19 -9.84
C ILE A 54 -0.84 -21.12 -9.22
N PRO A 55 0.24 -21.48 -9.94
CA PRO A 55 1.59 -21.38 -9.37
C PRO A 55 2.02 -19.94 -9.11
N ALA A 56 1.58 -18.97 -9.92
CA ALA A 56 1.86 -17.55 -9.68
C ALA A 56 1.26 -17.08 -8.35
N VAL A 57 -0.01 -17.39 -8.08
CA VAL A 57 -0.70 -17.07 -6.82
C VAL A 57 -0.02 -17.76 -5.64
N GLY A 58 0.31 -19.05 -5.77
CA GLY A 58 0.97 -19.83 -4.71
C GLY A 58 2.34 -19.24 -4.33
N LEU A 59 3.19 -18.95 -5.32
CA LEU A 59 4.50 -18.34 -5.10
C LEU A 59 4.39 -16.91 -4.57
N GLY A 60 3.46 -16.11 -5.12
CA GLY A 60 3.18 -14.76 -4.65
C GLY A 60 2.72 -14.74 -3.18
N GLY A 61 1.87 -15.69 -2.79
CA GLY A 61 1.41 -15.83 -1.42
C GLY A 61 2.52 -16.24 -0.45
N LEU A 62 3.38 -17.19 -0.85
CA LEU A 62 4.55 -17.58 -0.05
C LEU A 62 5.54 -16.42 0.12
N ALA A 63 5.83 -15.69 -0.95
CA ALA A 63 6.72 -14.53 -0.92
C ALA A 63 6.12 -13.38 -0.08
N LEU A 64 4.80 -13.16 -0.16
CA LEU A 64 4.11 -12.21 0.72
C LEU A 64 4.24 -12.63 2.19
N ALA A 65 3.94 -13.88 2.51
CA ALA A 65 4.05 -14.40 3.88
C ALA A 65 5.47 -14.24 4.43
N ALA A 66 6.50 -14.56 3.64
CA ALA A 66 7.89 -14.37 4.01
C ALA A 66 8.22 -12.88 4.26
N SER A 67 7.81 -11.99 3.35
CA SER A 67 8.07 -10.54 3.47
C SER A 67 7.40 -9.94 4.72
N LEU A 68 6.14 -10.32 4.99
CA LEU A 68 5.42 -9.89 6.19
C LEU A 68 6.05 -10.48 7.46
N ALA A 69 6.49 -11.74 7.44
CA ALA A 69 7.18 -12.32 8.59
C ALA A 69 8.46 -11.53 8.94
N VAL A 70 9.25 -11.14 7.95
CA VAL A 70 10.43 -10.28 8.16
C VAL A 70 10.02 -8.90 8.70
N GLN A 71 8.98 -8.28 8.14
CA GLN A 71 8.45 -7.00 8.62
C GLN A 71 7.95 -7.05 10.08
N PHE A 72 7.26 -8.12 10.46
CA PHE A 72 6.82 -8.33 11.84
C PHE A 72 7.99 -8.60 12.79
N ALA A 73 9.08 -9.21 12.30
CA ALA A 73 10.26 -9.53 13.09
C ALA A 73 11.12 -8.30 13.42
N VAL A 74 11.23 -7.34 12.50
CA VAL A 74 11.97 -6.09 12.78
C VAL A 74 11.25 -5.25 13.83
N ARG A 75 12.00 -4.51 14.65
CA ARG A 75 11.44 -3.70 15.77
C ARG A 75 11.38 -2.20 15.52
N ARG A 76 11.91 -1.77 14.37
CA ARG A 76 11.98 -0.39 13.92
C ARG A 76 11.72 -0.34 12.43
N TYR A 77 11.43 0.85 11.91
CA TYR A 77 11.39 1.07 10.48
C TYR A 77 12.74 0.73 9.83
N VAL A 78 12.68 -0.12 8.79
CA VAL A 78 13.81 -0.43 7.91
C VAL A 78 13.28 -0.30 6.48
N ALA A 79 13.78 0.69 5.75
CA ALA A 79 13.21 1.10 4.46
C ALA A 79 13.05 -0.06 3.48
N TRP A 80 14.11 -0.85 3.26
CA TRP A 80 14.05 -1.96 2.32
C TRP A 80 13.08 -3.07 2.76
N VAL A 81 12.94 -3.35 4.06
CA VAL A 81 12.02 -4.37 4.58
C VAL A 81 10.57 -3.94 4.33
N TYR A 82 10.24 -2.72 4.72
CA TYR A 82 8.91 -2.16 4.56
C TYR A 82 8.52 -2.08 3.08
N TRP A 83 9.37 -1.53 2.22
CA TRP A 83 9.06 -1.40 0.80
C TRP A 83 9.01 -2.75 0.08
N THR A 84 9.80 -3.74 0.50
CA THR A 84 9.66 -5.13 0.00
C THR A 84 8.30 -5.72 0.37
N ALA A 85 7.84 -5.51 1.61
CA ALA A 85 6.52 -5.95 2.02
C ALA A 85 5.41 -5.22 1.24
N VAL A 86 5.53 -3.91 0.99
CA VAL A 86 4.58 -3.17 0.14
C VAL A 86 4.57 -3.71 -1.29
N VAL A 87 5.73 -3.97 -1.89
CA VAL A 87 5.85 -4.60 -3.22
C VAL A 87 5.12 -5.93 -3.25
N MET A 88 5.37 -6.81 -2.27
CA MET A 88 4.75 -8.12 -2.24
C MET A 88 3.24 -8.06 -2.00
N VAL A 89 2.78 -7.12 -1.17
CA VAL A 89 1.35 -6.84 -1.00
C VAL A 89 0.75 -6.35 -2.31
N SER A 90 1.49 -5.57 -3.11
CA SER A 90 1.02 -5.16 -4.42
C SER A 90 0.82 -6.32 -5.37
N VAL A 91 1.86 -7.14 -5.56
CA VAL A 91 1.81 -8.29 -6.47
C VAL A 91 0.69 -9.25 -6.06
N PHE A 92 0.64 -9.62 -4.78
CA PHE A 92 -0.36 -10.58 -4.31
C PHE A 92 -1.78 -9.96 -4.26
N GLY A 93 -1.90 -8.68 -3.95
CA GLY A 93 -3.18 -7.97 -3.93
C GLY A 93 -3.84 -7.94 -5.31
N THR A 94 -3.06 -7.75 -6.38
CA THR A 94 -3.54 -7.90 -7.76
C THR A 94 -4.01 -9.32 -8.02
N MET A 95 -3.14 -10.32 -7.73
CA MET A 95 -3.48 -11.74 -7.91
C MET A 95 -4.76 -12.14 -7.19
N ALA A 96 -5.00 -11.62 -5.98
CA ALA A 96 -6.21 -11.89 -5.22
C ALA A 96 -7.47 -11.32 -5.89
N ALA A 97 -7.37 -10.12 -6.49
CA ALA A 97 -8.46 -9.54 -7.27
C ALA A 97 -8.72 -10.35 -8.55
N ASP A 98 -7.66 -10.75 -9.25
CA ASP A 98 -7.75 -11.53 -10.49
C ASP A 98 -8.30 -12.94 -10.25
N VAL A 99 -7.93 -13.59 -9.16
CA VAL A 99 -8.50 -14.90 -8.80
C VAL A 99 -10.02 -14.79 -8.63
N LEU A 100 -10.52 -13.71 -8.02
CA LEU A 100 -11.95 -13.52 -7.86
C LEU A 100 -12.64 -13.25 -9.20
N HIS A 101 -12.04 -12.43 -10.07
CA HIS A 101 -12.63 -12.10 -11.36
C HIS A 101 -12.44 -13.18 -12.44
N VAL A 102 -11.19 -13.51 -12.76
CA VAL A 102 -10.79 -14.44 -13.80
C VAL A 102 -10.92 -15.89 -13.33
N GLY A 103 -10.52 -16.19 -12.10
CA GLY A 103 -10.54 -17.57 -11.57
C GLY A 103 -11.94 -18.05 -11.18
N LEU A 104 -12.72 -17.21 -10.49
CA LEU A 104 -14.06 -17.53 -10.01
C LEU A 104 -15.19 -16.95 -10.88
N GLY A 105 -14.87 -16.15 -11.89
CA GLY A 105 -15.84 -15.58 -12.82
C GLY A 105 -16.69 -14.44 -12.24
N VAL A 106 -16.30 -13.84 -11.11
CA VAL A 106 -17.09 -12.78 -10.46
C VAL A 106 -16.84 -11.44 -11.16
N PRO A 107 -17.86 -10.78 -11.74
CA PRO A 107 -17.68 -9.50 -12.45
C PRO A 107 -17.06 -8.40 -11.57
N TYR A 108 -16.26 -7.50 -12.16
CA TYR A 108 -15.67 -6.37 -11.44
C TYR A 108 -16.69 -5.46 -10.75
N THR A 109 -17.90 -5.39 -11.30
CA THR A 109 -19.04 -4.65 -10.71
C THR A 109 -19.49 -5.23 -9.36
N LEU A 110 -19.21 -6.50 -9.08
CA LEU A 110 -19.50 -7.16 -7.80
C LEU A 110 -18.25 -7.27 -6.91
N SER A 111 -17.08 -7.58 -7.49
CA SER A 111 -15.85 -7.72 -6.71
C SER A 111 -15.37 -6.37 -6.14
N THR A 112 -15.55 -5.26 -6.86
CA THR A 112 -15.19 -3.91 -6.38
C THR A 112 -15.96 -3.52 -5.09
N PRO A 113 -17.31 -3.53 -5.05
CA PRO A 113 -18.03 -3.23 -3.82
C PRO A 113 -17.76 -4.27 -2.72
N PHE A 114 -17.52 -5.54 -3.07
CA PHE A 114 -17.10 -6.54 -2.10
C PHE A 114 -15.78 -6.15 -1.40
N PHE A 115 -14.73 -5.80 -2.14
CA PHE A 115 -13.47 -5.36 -1.54
C PHE A 115 -13.61 -4.04 -0.79
N LEU A 116 -14.53 -3.16 -1.19
CA LEU A 116 -14.85 -1.94 -0.45
C LEU A 116 -15.46 -2.26 0.91
N VAL A 117 -16.39 -3.23 0.97
CA VAL A 117 -16.98 -3.72 2.23
C VAL A 117 -15.90 -4.36 3.11
N VAL A 118 -15.02 -5.18 2.54
CA VAL A 118 -13.88 -5.78 3.27
C VAL A 118 -12.97 -4.70 3.87
N LEU A 119 -12.56 -3.72 3.07
CA LEU A 119 -11.73 -2.61 3.54
C LEU A 119 -12.43 -1.81 4.65
N THR A 120 -13.71 -1.53 4.49
CA THR A 120 -14.52 -0.82 5.49
C THR A 120 -14.61 -1.61 6.79
N ALA A 121 -14.81 -2.92 6.70
CA ALA A 121 -14.82 -3.81 7.87
C ALA A 121 -13.47 -3.81 8.59
N VAL A 122 -12.35 -3.84 7.85
CA VAL A 122 -11.00 -3.75 8.44
C VAL A 122 -10.81 -2.43 9.17
N PHE A 123 -11.20 -1.29 8.58
CA PHE A 123 -11.13 0.00 9.27
C PHE A 123 -12.07 0.08 10.48
N ALA A 124 -13.29 -0.44 10.38
CA ALA A 124 -14.24 -0.45 11.48
C ALA A 124 -13.74 -1.28 12.66
N LEU A 125 -13.21 -2.48 12.40
CA LEU A 125 -12.60 -3.34 13.41
C LEU A 125 -11.36 -2.69 14.02
N TRP A 126 -10.47 -2.11 13.20
CA TRP A 126 -9.30 -1.41 13.70
C TRP A 126 -9.71 -0.24 14.62
N TYR A 127 -10.67 0.59 14.20
CA TYR A 127 -11.14 1.70 15.03
C TYR A 127 -11.89 1.25 16.28
N ALA A 128 -12.69 0.19 16.22
CA ALA A 128 -13.36 -0.36 17.40
C ALA A 128 -12.35 -0.82 18.46
N VAL A 129 -11.22 -1.37 18.00
CA VAL A 129 -10.23 -2.06 18.82
C VAL A 129 -9.12 -1.13 19.32
N GLU A 130 -8.63 -0.21 18.48
CA GLU A 130 -7.53 0.73 18.80
C GLU A 130 -7.99 2.17 19.03
N ARG A 131 -9.24 2.50 18.67
CA ARG A 131 -9.82 3.86 18.74
C ARG A 131 -9.02 4.92 17.98
N THR A 132 -8.21 4.48 17.02
CA THR A 132 -7.44 5.34 16.11
C THR A 132 -7.14 4.60 14.81
N LEU A 133 -7.11 5.35 13.71
CA LEU A 133 -6.65 4.88 12.40
C LEU A 133 -5.32 5.56 12.00
N SER A 134 -4.66 6.21 12.97
CA SER A 134 -3.39 6.89 12.72
C SER A 134 -2.28 5.88 12.42
N ILE A 135 -1.54 6.15 11.36
CA ILE A 135 -0.30 5.45 11.02
C ILE A 135 0.88 5.88 11.91
N HIS A 136 0.75 7.01 12.60
CA HIS A 136 1.75 7.51 13.54
C HIS A 136 1.58 6.75 14.86
N GLY A 137 2.40 5.73 15.08
CA GLY A 137 2.34 4.90 16.29
C GLY A 137 1.97 3.44 16.04
N ILE A 138 2.41 2.87 14.91
CA ILE A 138 2.36 1.43 14.65
C ILE A 138 3.54 0.80 15.39
N ARG A 139 3.38 0.67 16.70
CA ARG A 139 4.38 0.18 17.66
C ARG A 139 4.05 -1.18 18.25
N THR A 140 2.81 -1.63 18.09
CA THR A 140 2.33 -2.93 18.61
C THR A 140 2.05 -3.88 17.46
N ARG A 141 2.26 -5.18 17.69
CA ARG A 141 1.94 -6.23 16.69
C ARG A 141 0.47 -6.15 16.24
N ARG A 142 -0.45 -5.84 17.17
CA ARG A 142 -1.88 -5.73 16.83
C ARG A 142 -2.17 -4.60 15.84
N ARG A 143 -1.61 -3.41 16.07
CA ARG A 143 -1.73 -2.28 15.12
C ARG A 143 -1.09 -2.59 13.78
N GLU A 144 0.05 -3.28 13.80
CA GLU A 144 0.77 -3.67 12.59
C GLU A 144 -0.05 -4.66 11.74
N VAL A 145 -0.76 -5.61 12.37
CA VAL A 145 -1.68 -6.52 11.67
C VAL A 145 -2.84 -5.75 11.03
N PHE A 146 -3.50 -4.85 11.75
CA PHE A 146 -4.57 -4.02 11.17
C PHE A 146 -4.07 -3.15 10.02
N TYR A 147 -2.88 -2.57 10.17
CA TYR A 147 -2.25 -1.78 9.13
C TYR A 147 -2.03 -2.62 7.86
N TRP A 148 -1.36 -3.77 7.95
CA TRP A 148 -1.11 -4.62 6.78
C TRP A 148 -2.38 -5.22 6.19
N ALA A 149 -3.38 -5.54 7.02
CA ALA A 149 -4.69 -5.96 6.53
C ALA A 149 -5.39 -4.84 5.74
N ALA A 150 -5.35 -3.60 6.24
CA ALA A 150 -5.91 -2.45 5.55
C ALA A 150 -5.17 -2.23 4.22
N VAL A 151 -3.84 -2.23 4.24
CA VAL A 151 -3.01 -2.13 3.04
C VAL A 151 -3.40 -3.20 2.03
N LEU A 152 -3.38 -4.48 2.39
CA LEU A 152 -3.75 -5.57 1.48
C LEU A 152 -5.16 -5.41 0.89
N ALA A 153 -6.15 -5.04 1.71
CA ALA A 153 -7.51 -4.78 1.24
C ALA A 153 -7.59 -3.58 0.28
N THR A 154 -6.83 -2.51 0.51
CA THR A 154 -6.76 -1.38 -0.43
C THR A 154 -6.14 -1.78 -1.77
N PHE A 155 -5.18 -2.70 -1.76
CA PHE A 155 -4.53 -3.18 -2.98
C PHE A 155 -5.49 -4.02 -3.84
N ALA A 156 -6.24 -4.94 -3.24
CA ALA A 156 -7.25 -5.71 -3.93
C ALA A 156 -8.41 -4.84 -4.45
N LEU A 157 -8.94 -3.93 -3.60
CA LEU A 157 -9.97 -2.96 -4.00
C LEU A 157 -9.52 -2.09 -5.18
N GLY A 158 -8.31 -1.54 -5.10
CA GLY A 158 -7.81 -0.63 -6.12
C GLY A 158 -7.55 -1.30 -7.46
N THR A 159 -7.13 -2.57 -7.46
CA THR A 159 -7.03 -3.38 -8.70
C THR A 159 -8.42 -3.52 -9.34
N ALA A 160 -9.39 -4.04 -8.58
CA ALA A 160 -10.75 -4.24 -9.07
C ALA A 160 -11.42 -2.94 -9.56
N ALA A 161 -11.21 -1.82 -8.84
CA ALA A 161 -11.72 -0.52 -9.25
C ALA A 161 -11.03 0.04 -10.51
N GLY A 162 -9.73 -0.17 -10.65
CA GLY A 162 -8.96 0.20 -11.84
C GLY A 162 -9.48 -0.52 -13.08
N ASP A 163 -9.60 -1.84 -13.00
CA ASP A 163 -10.12 -2.66 -14.10
C ASP A 163 -11.60 -2.40 -14.40
N LEU A 164 -12.42 -2.20 -13.36
CA LEU A 164 -13.82 -1.83 -13.54
C LEU A 164 -13.94 -0.55 -14.36
N THR A 165 -13.22 0.51 -13.96
CA THR A 165 -13.28 1.80 -14.66
C THR A 165 -12.75 1.69 -16.09
N ALA A 166 -11.73 0.87 -16.33
CA ALA A 166 -11.19 0.66 -17.66
C ALA A 166 -12.20 -0.08 -18.57
N THR A 167 -12.90 -1.07 -18.03
CA THR A 167 -13.85 -1.93 -18.76
C THR A 167 -15.21 -1.29 -19.01
N ILE A 168 -15.65 -0.32 -18.21
CA ILE A 168 -16.89 0.45 -18.45
C ILE A 168 -16.76 1.53 -19.53
N GLY A 169 -15.65 1.56 -20.26
CA GLY A 169 -15.47 2.39 -21.46
C GLY A 169 -14.53 3.59 -21.31
N LEU A 170 -13.88 3.78 -20.16
CA LEU A 170 -12.84 4.81 -20.00
C LEU A 170 -11.49 4.37 -20.58
N GLY A 171 -11.25 3.06 -20.67
CA GLY A 171 -9.93 2.49 -20.94
C GLY A 171 -8.90 2.83 -19.85
N TYR A 172 -7.70 2.26 -19.95
CA TYR A 172 -6.68 2.44 -18.91
C TYR A 172 -6.19 3.89 -18.78
N LEU A 173 -6.05 4.62 -19.90
CA LEU A 173 -5.67 6.04 -19.85
C LEU A 173 -6.76 6.91 -19.20
N GLY A 174 -8.03 6.69 -19.56
CA GLY A 174 -9.15 7.43 -18.98
C GLY A 174 -9.29 7.16 -17.48
N SER A 175 -9.12 5.90 -17.06
CA SER A 175 -9.04 5.53 -15.65
C SER A 175 -7.87 6.22 -14.93
N ALA A 176 -6.68 6.22 -15.53
CA ALA A 176 -5.52 6.89 -14.94
C ALA A 176 -5.78 8.39 -14.72
N VAL A 177 -6.37 9.08 -15.71
CA VAL A 177 -6.76 10.49 -15.59
C VAL A 177 -7.83 10.70 -14.51
N LEU A 178 -8.84 9.82 -14.45
CA LEU A 178 -9.88 9.86 -13.42
C LEU A 178 -9.27 9.77 -12.01
N PHE A 179 -8.39 8.81 -11.76
CA PHE A 179 -7.78 8.63 -10.44
C PHE A 179 -6.74 9.72 -10.13
N ALA A 180 -6.06 10.26 -11.13
CA ALA A 180 -5.17 11.41 -10.99
C ALA A 180 -5.95 12.69 -10.61
N ALA A 181 -7.17 12.85 -11.09
CA ALA A 181 -8.05 13.92 -10.62
C ALA A 181 -8.61 13.62 -9.21
N ALA A 182 -9.03 12.38 -8.96
CA ALA A 182 -9.63 11.97 -7.70
C ALA A 182 -8.67 12.10 -6.50
N ILE A 183 -7.37 11.86 -6.68
CA ILE A 183 -6.38 11.99 -5.60
C ILE A 183 -6.20 13.45 -5.13
N CYS A 184 -6.56 14.43 -5.96
CA CYS A 184 -6.55 15.84 -5.57
C CYS A 184 -7.68 16.17 -4.57
N LEU A 185 -8.79 15.41 -4.57
CA LEU A 185 -9.93 15.64 -3.68
C LEU A 185 -9.56 15.57 -2.19
N PRO A 186 -8.91 14.51 -1.66
CA PRO A 186 -8.51 14.48 -0.25
C PRO A 186 -7.51 15.59 0.10
N ALA A 187 -6.65 15.99 -0.84
CA ALA A 187 -5.70 17.10 -0.61
C ALA A 187 -6.43 18.45 -0.49
N ILE A 188 -7.40 18.73 -1.36
CA ILE A 188 -8.22 19.94 -1.31
C ILE A 188 -9.10 19.95 -0.06
N ALA A 189 -9.78 18.85 0.23
CA ALA A 189 -10.64 18.72 1.40
C ALA A 189 -9.87 18.87 2.72
N HIS A 190 -8.62 18.39 2.77
CA HIS A 190 -7.75 18.61 3.94
C HIS A 190 -7.31 20.07 4.07
N ARG A 191 -6.89 20.71 2.97
CA ARG A 191 -6.52 22.14 2.98
C ARG A 191 -7.70 23.05 3.33
N GLY A 192 -8.90 22.69 2.91
CA GLY A 192 -10.14 23.40 3.24
C GLY A 192 -10.68 23.14 4.65
N GLY A 193 -10.00 22.31 5.46
CA GLY A 193 -10.42 21.99 6.82
C GLY A 193 -11.62 21.04 6.95
N VAL A 194 -12.08 20.45 5.85
CA VAL A 194 -13.23 19.52 5.82
C VAL A 194 -12.83 18.13 6.33
N LEU A 195 -11.64 17.65 5.96
CA LEU A 195 -11.10 16.37 6.40
C LEU A 195 -9.90 16.55 7.33
N SER A 196 -9.88 15.78 8.42
CA SER A 196 -8.67 15.63 9.23
C SER A 196 -7.59 14.82 8.49
N ALA A 197 -6.34 14.89 8.95
CA ALA A 197 -5.20 14.31 8.25
C ALA A 197 -5.32 12.79 8.03
N VAL A 198 -5.92 12.04 8.97
CA VAL A 198 -6.00 10.58 8.91
C VAL A 198 -6.97 10.08 7.83
N PRO A 199 -8.24 10.53 7.78
CA PRO A 199 -9.14 10.23 6.66
C PRO A 199 -8.61 10.72 5.31
N ALA A 200 -8.03 11.92 5.25
CA ALA A 200 -7.44 12.44 4.01
C ALA A 200 -6.30 11.52 3.51
N PHE A 201 -5.43 11.08 4.42
CA PHE A 201 -4.38 10.12 4.12
C PHE A 201 -4.94 8.81 3.58
N TRP A 202 -5.90 8.17 4.28
CA TRP A 202 -6.43 6.88 3.85
C TRP A 202 -7.19 6.97 2.53
N THR A 203 -7.94 8.04 2.29
CA THR A 203 -8.61 8.27 1.01
C THR A 203 -7.59 8.42 -0.13
N ALA A 204 -6.56 9.26 0.04
CA ALA A 204 -5.46 9.35 -0.93
C ALA A 204 -4.75 8.00 -1.09
N TYR A 205 -4.55 7.27 0.01
CA TYR A 205 -3.92 5.98 0.03
C TYR A 205 -4.70 4.95 -0.81
N VAL A 206 -6.03 4.90 -0.69
CA VAL A 206 -6.88 4.03 -1.50
C VAL A 206 -6.79 4.40 -2.98
N ILE A 207 -6.87 5.69 -3.32
CA ILE A 207 -6.91 6.18 -4.72
C ILE A 207 -5.57 5.97 -5.46
N THR A 208 -4.43 6.03 -4.77
CA THR A 208 -3.12 5.78 -5.43
C THR A 208 -2.99 4.38 -6.04
N ARG A 209 -3.73 3.39 -5.54
CA ARG A 209 -3.66 2.03 -6.07
C ARG A 209 -4.20 1.94 -7.50
N PRO A 210 -5.48 2.26 -7.76
CA PRO A 210 -6.02 2.21 -9.11
C PRO A 210 -5.28 3.18 -10.04
N LEU A 211 -4.82 4.34 -9.56
CA LEU A 211 -3.99 5.25 -10.34
C LEU A 211 -2.74 4.57 -10.89
N GLY A 212 -1.94 3.93 -10.03
CA GLY A 212 -0.71 3.28 -10.48
C GLY A 212 -0.96 2.03 -11.33
N ALA A 213 -2.00 1.24 -11.02
CA ALA A 213 -2.43 0.10 -11.86
C ALA A 213 -2.74 0.59 -13.28
N SER A 214 -3.67 1.54 -13.41
CA SER A 214 -4.11 2.05 -14.70
C SER A 214 -2.99 2.68 -15.51
N LEU A 215 -2.02 3.36 -14.86
CA LEU A 215 -0.83 3.89 -15.53
C LEU A 215 0.08 2.77 -16.07
N ALA A 216 0.32 1.73 -15.28
CA ALA A 216 1.18 0.64 -15.70
C ALA A 216 0.54 -0.24 -16.78
N ASP A 217 -0.75 -0.53 -16.67
CA ASP A 217 -1.51 -1.23 -17.71
C ASP A 217 -1.60 -0.42 -18.99
N TRP A 218 -1.84 0.88 -18.89
CA TRP A 218 -1.79 1.76 -20.05
C TRP A 218 -0.43 1.68 -20.75
N MET A 219 0.69 1.59 -20.02
CA MET A 219 2.00 1.44 -20.65
C MET A 219 2.23 0.03 -21.23
N ALA A 220 1.82 -1.02 -20.52
CA ALA A 220 2.16 -2.40 -20.86
C ALA A 220 1.25 -3.01 -21.95
N VAL A 221 -0.04 -2.71 -21.90
CA VAL A 221 -1.06 -3.32 -22.76
C VAL A 221 -0.98 -2.75 -24.18
N GLY A 222 -1.29 -3.58 -25.18
CA GLY A 222 -1.25 -3.19 -26.60
C GLY A 222 -2.27 -2.10 -27.01
N HIS A 223 -2.01 -1.46 -28.13
CA HIS A 223 -2.83 -0.37 -28.68
C HIS A 223 -4.31 -0.72 -28.90
N THR A 224 -4.62 -1.99 -29.19
CA THR A 224 -6.00 -2.47 -29.38
C THR A 224 -6.87 -2.37 -28.13
N ARG A 225 -6.24 -2.28 -26.94
CA ARG A 225 -6.90 -2.09 -25.64
C ARG A 225 -6.61 -0.68 -25.06
N GLY A 226 -6.14 0.25 -25.89
CA GLY A 226 -5.89 1.64 -25.52
C GLY A 226 -4.56 1.91 -24.81
N GLY A 227 -3.63 0.94 -24.77
CA GLY A 227 -2.31 1.10 -24.17
C GLY A 227 -1.18 1.43 -25.16
N LEU A 228 0.04 1.65 -24.66
CA LEU A 228 1.25 1.99 -25.43
C LEU A 228 1.95 0.77 -26.05
N GLY A 229 1.63 -0.44 -25.60
CA GLY A 229 2.21 -1.67 -26.13
C GLY A 229 3.67 -1.91 -25.78
N LEU A 230 4.19 -1.32 -24.69
CA LEU A 230 5.57 -1.54 -24.25
C LEU A 230 5.83 -2.97 -23.74
N GLY A 231 4.76 -3.71 -23.43
CA GLY A 231 4.82 -5.06 -22.88
C GLY A 231 4.99 -5.06 -21.37
N LEU A 232 4.59 -6.17 -20.74
CA LEU A 232 4.64 -6.30 -19.28
C LEU A 232 6.07 -6.30 -18.74
N ALA A 233 6.95 -7.15 -19.29
CA ALA A 233 8.29 -7.31 -18.75
C ALA A 233 9.13 -6.01 -18.75
N PRO A 234 9.15 -5.21 -19.84
CA PRO A 234 9.87 -3.94 -19.83
C PRO A 234 9.31 -2.93 -18.83
N VAL A 235 7.97 -2.83 -18.71
CA VAL A 235 7.33 -1.91 -17.75
C VAL A 235 7.61 -2.34 -16.31
N THR A 236 7.46 -3.62 -15.98
CA THR A 236 7.79 -4.16 -14.66
C THR A 236 9.26 -3.91 -14.31
N LEU A 237 10.19 -4.14 -15.24
CA LEU A 237 11.62 -3.94 -15.00
C LEU A 237 11.94 -2.46 -14.74
N ALA A 238 11.43 -1.55 -15.57
CA ALA A 238 11.65 -0.11 -15.43
C ALA A 238 11.13 0.41 -14.08
N TRP A 239 9.94 -0.03 -13.68
CA TRP A 239 9.33 0.38 -12.42
C TRP A 239 10.06 -0.22 -11.22
N THR A 240 10.48 -1.50 -11.28
CA THR A 240 11.32 -2.12 -10.24
C THR A 240 12.65 -1.38 -10.08
N ALA A 241 13.30 -1.00 -11.18
CA ALA A 241 14.53 -0.21 -11.13
C ALA A 241 14.31 1.16 -10.45
N ALA A 242 13.23 1.86 -10.79
CA ALA A 242 12.88 3.13 -10.15
C ALA A 242 12.63 2.96 -8.64
N ILE A 243 11.88 1.91 -8.24
CA ILE A 243 11.65 1.59 -6.83
C ILE A 243 12.97 1.32 -6.12
N ALA A 244 13.85 0.49 -6.69
CA ALA A 244 15.14 0.16 -6.09
C ALA A 244 16.01 1.41 -5.89
N CYS A 245 16.04 2.33 -6.86
CA CYS A 245 16.76 3.60 -6.76
C CYS A 245 16.23 4.48 -5.61
N PHE A 246 14.91 4.69 -5.54
CA PHE A 246 14.32 5.51 -4.49
C PHE A 246 14.43 4.87 -3.10
N VAL A 247 14.22 3.56 -2.98
CA VAL A 247 14.36 2.83 -1.72
C VAL A 247 15.82 2.82 -1.26
N GLY A 248 16.77 2.60 -2.18
CA GLY A 248 18.21 2.69 -1.89
C GLY A 248 18.61 4.09 -1.41
N TYR A 249 18.09 5.13 -2.08
CA TYR A 249 18.29 6.51 -1.65
C TYR A 249 17.75 6.78 -0.24
N LEU A 250 16.54 6.31 0.08
CA LEU A 250 15.96 6.46 1.42
C LEU A 250 16.74 5.67 2.48
N ALA A 251 17.19 4.46 2.14
CA ALA A 251 17.99 3.64 3.03
C ALA A 251 19.33 4.29 3.43
N VAL A 252 19.91 5.12 2.55
CA VAL A 252 21.17 5.87 2.81
C VAL A 252 20.89 7.23 3.45
N SER A 253 19.87 7.94 2.98
CA SER A 253 19.61 9.33 3.39
C SER A 253 18.78 9.46 4.66
N HIS A 254 18.06 8.41 5.08
CA HIS A 254 17.17 8.38 6.24
C HIS A 254 16.12 9.51 6.26
N ARG A 255 15.76 10.07 5.09
CA ARG A 255 14.81 11.18 4.97
C ARG A 255 13.34 10.81 5.23
N ASP A 256 13.09 9.54 5.51
CA ASP A 256 11.80 8.93 5.77
C ASP A 256 11.67 8.39 7.21
N THR A 257 12.70 8.55 8.05
CA THR A 257 12.63 8.26 9.49
C THR A 257 12.19 9.50 10.26
N SER A 258 11.24 9.33 11.20
CA SER A 258 10.85 10.41 12.11
C SER A 258 12.00 10.79 13.05
N ALA A 259 12.18 12.08 13.34
CA ALA A 259 13.25 12.61 14.21
C ALA A 259 13.32 12.00 15.63
N VAL A 260 12.24 11.34 16.08
CA VAL A 260 12.18 10.63 17.37
C VAL A 260 12.93 9.29 17.34
N ASP A 261 13.10 8.67 16.16
CA ASP A 261 13.79 7.38 15.99
C ASP A 261 15.30 7.53 15.73
N THR A 262 15.81 8.76 15.59
CA THR A 262 17.23 9.08 15.36
C THR A 262 18.01 9.44 16.63
N ALA A 263 17.36 9.44 17.80
CA ALA A 263 17.97 9.69 19.11
C ALA A 263 18.05 8.39 19.94
#